data_AF-A0A5C1H7Y7-F1
#
_entry.id   AF-A0A5C1H7Y7-F1
#
_cell.length_a   1.000
_cell.length_b   1.000
_cell.length_c   1.000
_cell.angle_alpha   90.00
_cell.angle_beta   90.00
_cell.angle_gamma   90.00
#
_symmetry.space_group_name_H-M   'P 1'
#
loop_
_entity.id
_entity.type
_entity.pdbx_description
1 polymer ?
#
loop_
_entity_poly.entity_id
_entity_poly.type
_entity_poly.pdbx_seq_one_letter_code
_entity_poly.pdbx_strand_id
1 'polypeptide(L)' 'MSIFFNKHLLQTFFITTSNKIKSNKSNKKLSKNQYTYIRKLILYYRFLGLLSFSNKQLLNIL' A
#
# COMPACT_ATOMS: atom_id res chain seq x y z
N MET A 1 -10.77 -15.12 7.28
CA MET A 1 -9.57 -14.25 7.33
C MET A 1 -10.03 -12.80 7.39
N SER A 2 -9.75 -12.08 8.48
CA SER A 2 -10.36 -10.77 8.74
C SER A 2 -9.76 -9.66 7.87
N ILE A 3 -10.54 -8.61 7.59
CA ILE A 3 -10.08 -7.38 6.91
C ILE A 3 -8.84 -6.79 7.61
N PHE A 4 -8.76 -6.96 8.94
CA PHE A 4 -7.62 -6.57 9.76
C PHE A 4 -6.33 -7.31 9.40
N PHE A 5 -6.39 -8.62 9.13
CA PHE A 5 -5.22 -9.41 8.73
C PHE A 5 -4.68 -8.95 7.37
N ASN A 6 -5.57 -8.70 6.41
CA ASN A 6 -5.19 -8.16 5.09
C ASN A 6 -4.59 -6.76 5.21
N LYS A 7 -5.16 -5.89 6.05
CA LYS A 7 -4.59 -4.57 6.34
C LYS A 7 -3.18 -4.68 6.91
N HIS A 8 -2.97 -5.56 7.90
CA HIS A 8 -1.69 -5.76 8.54
C HIS A 8 -0.61 -6.26 7.56
N LEU A 9 -0.95 -7.23 6.69
CA LEU A 9 -0.04 -7.72 5.64
C LEU A 9 0.34 -6.62 4.63
N LEU A 10 -0.64 -5.83 4.18
CA LEU A 10 -0.38 -4.74 3.25
C LEU A 10 0.54 -3.68 3.87
N GLN A 11 0.33 -3.36 5.14
CA GLN A 11 1.12 -2.36 5.86
C GLN A 11 2.56 -2.83 6.10
N THR A 12 2.75 -4.06 6.55
CA THR A 12 4.09 -4.61 6.86
C THR A 12 4.93 -4.85 5.60
N PHE A 13 4.34 -5.49 4.59
CA PHE A 13 5.11 -5.92 3.41
C PHE A 13 5.21 -4.85 2.34
N PHE A 14 4.16 -4.04 2.11
CA PHE A 14 4.07 -3.17 0.94
C PHE A 14 4.14 -1.68 1.23
N ILE A 15 4.07 -1.28 2.50
CA ILE A 15 4.13 0.13 2.90
C ILE A 15 5.41 0.40 3.70
N THR A 16 6.05 1.53 3.44
CA THR A 16 7.20 2.01 4.22
C THR A 16 6.72 2.71 5.49
N THR A 17 7.63 2.91 6.45
CA THR A 17 7.37 3.72 7.66
C THR A 17 6.90 5.15 7.35
N SER A 18 7.23 5.68 6.16
CA SER A 18 6.77 6.98 5.64
C SER A 18 5.42 6.92 4.89
N ASN A 19 4.65 5.85 5.08
CA ASN A 19 3.40 5.55 4.40
C ASN A 19 3.50 5.60 2.87
N LYS A 20 4.65 5.24 2.28
CA LYS A 20 4.80 5.11 0.81
C LYS A 20 4.67 3.66 0.40
N ILE A 21 4.10 3.42 -0.77
CA ILE A 21 4.05 2.07 -1.36
C ILE A 21 5.47 1.71 -1.81
N LYS A 22 6.01 0.57 -1.33
CA LYS A 22 7.33 0.07 -1.72
C LYS A 22 7.39 -0.18 -3.22
N SER A 23 8.55 0.07 -3.82
CA SER A 23 8.73 -0.10 -5.26
C SER A 23 8.69 -1.58 -5.67
N ASN A 24 8.31 -1.86 -6.92
CA ASN A 24 8.35 -3.23 -7.45
C ASN A 24 9.76 -3.83 -7.41
N LYS A 25 10.80 -3.00 -7.59
CA LYS A 25 12.22 -3.42 -7.51
C LYS A 25 12.58 -3.97 -6.12
N SER A 26 11.91 -3.49 -5.07
CA SER A 26 12.08 -3.96 -3.69
C SER A 26 11.33 -5.26 -3.43
N ASN A 27 10.35 -5.61 -4.28
CA ASN A 27 9.50 -6.79 -4.17
C ASN A 27 9.76 -7.76 -5.34
N LYS A 28 11.02 -8.18 -5.52
CA LYS A 28 11.45 -9.05 -6.63
C LYS A 28 10.72 -10.40 -6.72
N LYS A 29 10.06 -10.83 -5.65
CA LYS A 29 9.32 -12.10 -5.59
C LYS A 29 7.93 -12.05 -6.25
N LEU A 30 7.45 -10.88 -6.67
CA LEU A 30 6.14 -10.73 -7.32
C LEU A 30 6.28 -10.47 -8.81
N SER A 31 5.37 -11.07 -9.58
CA SER A 31 5.21 -10.69 -10.98
C SER A 31 4.65 -9.25 -11.08
N LYS A 32 4.91 -8.59 -12.21
CA LYS A 32 4.45 -7.21 -12.46
C LYS A 32 2.92 -7.07 -12.30
N ASN A 33 2.16 -8.09 -12.72
CA ASN A 33 0.71 -8.10 -12.64
C ASN A 33 0.23 -8.20 -11.19
N GLN A 34 0.84 -9.07 -10.39
CA GLN A 34 0.52 -9.21 -8.96
C GLN A 34 0.85 -7.92 -8.19
N TYR A 35 2.01 -7.32 -8.45
CA TYR A 35 2.37 -6.03 -7.83
C TYR A 35 1.36 -4.92 -8.19
N THR A 36 0.93 -4.87 -9.45
CA THR A 36 -0.06 -3.88 -9.91
C THR A 36 -1.41 -4.06 -9.22
N TYR A 37 -1.85 -5.31 -9.06
CA TYR A 37 -3.07 -5.64 -8.32
C TYR A 37 -2.98 -5.19 -6.85
N ILE A 38 -1.90 -5.56 -6.16
CA ILE A 38 -1.69 -5.17 -4.76
C ILE A 38 -1.63 -3.65 -4.61
N ARG A 39 -0.99 -2.95 -5.56
CA ARG A 39 -0.95 -1.49 -5.57
C ARG A 39 -2.35 -0.88 -5.68
N LYS A 40 -3.22 -1.40 -6.56
CA LYS A 40 -4.62 -0.96 -6.67
C LYS A 40 -5.39 -1.22 -5.37
N LEU A 41 -5.19 -2.39 -4.77
CA LEU A 41 -5.80 -2.75 -3.49
C LEU A 41 -5.40 -1.78 -2.36
N ILE A 42 -4.11 -1.43 -2.25
CA ILE A 42 -3.64 -0.45 -1.25
C ILE A 42 -4.29 0.91 -1.46
N LEU A 43 -4.42 1.37 -2.71
CA LEU A 43 -5.10 2.63 -3.01
C LEU A 43 -6.57 2.60 -2.61
N TYR A 44 -7.27 1.49 -2.85
CA TYR A 44 -8.65 1.30 -2.43
C TYR A 44 -8.80 1.35 -0.89
N TYR A 45 -7.92 0.67 -0.16
CA TYR A 45 -7.92 0.71 1.31
C TYR A 45 -7.65 2.12 1.86
N ARG A 46 -6.83 2.92 1.18
CA ARG A 46 -6.62 4.34 1.55
C ARG A 46 -7.85 5.19 1.30
N PHE A 47 -8.51 4.98 0.16
CA PHE A 47 -9.76 5.65 -0.17
C PHE A 47 -10.85 5.36 0.88
N LEU A 48 -10.93 4.13 1.37
CA LEU A 48 -11.82 3.73 2.46
C LEU A 48 -11.39 4.25 3.86
N GLY A 49 -10.29 4.99 3.98
CA GLY A 49 -9.76 5.45 5.27
C GLY A 49 -9.14 4.34 6.14
N LEU A 50 -8.95 3.14 5.59
CA LEU A 50 -8.39 1.99 6.32
C LEU A 50 -6.86 2.04 6.42
N LEU A 51 -6.19 2.75 5.50
CA LEU A 51 -4.74 2.95 5.46
C LEU A 51 -4.41 4.45 5.36
N SER A 52 -3.33 4.85 6.03
CA SER A 52 -2.83 6.22 6.02
C SER A 52 -2.15 6.59 4.69
N PHE A 53 -2.26 7.88 4.34
CA PHE A 53 -1.53 8.48 3.23
C PHE A 53 -0.11 8.88 3.66
N SER A 54 0.78 9.02 2.67
CA SER A 54 2.09 9.64 2.88
C SER A 54 1.93 11.14 3.09
N ASN A 55 2.71 11.76 3.98
CA ASN A 55 2.71 13.22 4.15
C ASN A 55 3.01 13.95 2.83
N LYS A 56 3.86 13.39 1.95
CA LYS A 56 4.08 13.94 0.59
C LYS A 56 2.86 13.86 -0.32
N GLN A 57 1.95 12.92 -0.07
CA GLN A 57 0.70 12.80 -0.82
C GLN A 57 -0.39 13.69 -0.25
N LEU A 58 -0.46 13.85 1.09
CA LEU A 58 -1.35 14.83 1.73
C LEU A 58 -1.00 16.26 1.29
N LEU A 59 0.29 16.59 1.24
CA LEU A 59 0.79 17.91 0.80
C LEU A 59 0.60 18.17 -0.70
N ASN A 60 0.22 17.14 -1.48
CA ASN A 60 -0.11 17.27 -2.90
C ASN A 60 -1.63 17.26 -3.14
N ILE A 61 -2.43 17.22 -2.08
CA ILE A 61 -3.90 17.25 -2.09
C ILE A 61 -4.40 18.56 -1.44
N LEU A 62 -3.72 19.02 -0.37
CA LEU A 62 -3.83 20.38 0.17
C LEU A 62 -3.18 21.39 -0.79
#